data_AF-A0A7I4XWG9-F1
#
_entry.id   AF-A0A7I4XWG9-F1
#
_cell.length_a   1.000
_cell.length_b   1.000
_cell.length_c   1.000
_cell.angle_alpha   90.00
_cell.angle_beta   90.00
_cell.angle_gamma   90.00
#
_symmetry.space_group_name_H-M   'P 1'
#
loop_
_entity.id
_entity.type
_entity.pdbx_description
1 polymer ?
#
loop_
_entity_poly.entity_id
_entity_poly.type
_entity_poly.pdbx_seq_one_letter_code
_entity_poly.pdbx_strand_id
1 'polypeptide(L)'
;MRGATIARILKFPPRTVSSILARVRERNAISNGSRMGRPHSTSVRQDKRIVRLSKADPTLTSVDIAAEINASDGTNISRRTVARRLNAAGLIGRRPAKKPLIKFNLFASDGIKYVRRPSGKRYNPRYTKPSSTVEDR
;
A
#
# COMPACT_ATOMS: atom_id res chain seq x y z
N MET A 1 -16.57 16.25 44.73
CA MET A 1 -17.67 16.98 44.07
C MET A 1 -18.46 16.02 43.18
N ARG A 2 -19.81 15.99 43.24
CA ARG A 2 -20.63 15.09 42.41
C ARG A 2 -20.70 15.60 40.96
N GLY A 3 -20.74 14.70 39.98
CA GLY A 3 -20.77 15.06 38.55
C GLY A 3 -21.94 15.96 38.14
N ALA A 4 -23.11 15.80 38.77
CA ALA A 4 -24.28 16.67 38.55
C ALA A 4 -24.03 18.13 38.96
N THR A 5 -23.25 18.36 40.02
CA THR A 5 -22.88 19.70 40.49
C THR A 5 -21.95 20.38 39.48
N ILE A 6 -20.97 19.63 38.96
CA ILE A 6 -20.03 20.11 37.93
C ILE A 6 -20.80 20.51 36.66
N ALA A 7 -21.75 19.68 36.22
CA ALA A 7 -22.57 19.94 35.04
C ALA A 7 -23.38 21.24 35.18
N ARG A 8 -23.97 21.50 36.35
CA ARG A 8 -24.75 22.72 36.61
C ARG A 8 -23.87 23.98 36.63
N ILE A 9 -22.71 23.91 37.27
CA ILE A 9 -21.76 25.04 37.37
C ILE A 9 -21.19 25.38 35.99
N LEU A 10 -20.74 24.37 35.24
CA LEU A 10 -20.09 24.55 33.95
C LEU A 10 -21.06 24.65 32.77
N LYS A 11 -22.38 24.53 33.02
CA LYS A 11 -23.43 24.53 31.99
C LYS A 11 -23.20 23.50 30.87
N PHE A 12 -22.63 22.35 31.20
CA PHE A 12 -22.46 21.23 30.27
C PHE A 12 -23.53 20.16 30.48
N PRO A 13 -23.91 19.40 29.43
CA PRO A 13 -24.79 18.25 29.60
C PRO A 13 -24.20 17.25 30.61
N PRO A 14 -25.00 16.69 31.53
CA PRO A 14 -24.52 15.79 32.57
C PRO A 14 -23.85 14.53 32.00
N ARG A 15 -24.28 14.08 30.81
CA ARG A 15 -23.68 12.96 30.08
C ARG A 15 -22.23 13.25 29.64
N THR A 16 -21.95 14.47 29.19
CA THR A 16 -20.60 14.90 28.80
C THR A 16 -19.67 14.87 30.01
N VAL A 17 -20.10 15.46 31.13
CA VAL A 17 -19.33 15.45 32.40
C VAL A 17 -19.07 14.02 32.88
N SER A 18 -20.10 13.16 32.86
CA SER A 18 -19.96 11.73 33.20
C SER A 18 -18.92 11.02 32.32
N SER A 19 -18.97 11.24 31.00
CA SER A 19 -18.01 10.65 30.05
C SER A 19 -16.56 11.13 30.27
N ILE A 20 -16.38 12.38 30.68
CA ILE A 20 -15.06 12.95 30.97
C ILE A 20 -14.52 12.34 32.26
N LEU A 21 -15.33 12.31 33.32
CA LEU A 21 -14.95 11.70 34.60
C LEU A 21 -14.64 10.20 34.47
N ALA A 22 -15.38 9.46 33.64
CA ALA A 22 -15.08 8.07 33.32
C ALA A 22 -13.69 7.94 32.65
N ARG A 23 -13.42 8.74 31.60
CA ARG A 23 -12.12 8.76 30.92
C ARG A 23 -10.96 9.13 31.84
N VAL A 24 -11.15 10.11 32.72
CA VAL A 24 -10.13 10.50 33.70
C VAL A 24 -9.88 9.36 34.69
N ARG A 25 -10.91 8.66 35.18
CA ARG A 25 -10.72 7.51 36.07
C ARG A 25 -10.03 6.32 35.40
N GLU A 26 -10.34 6.05 34.14
CA GLU A 26 -9.80 4.89 33.41
C GLU A 26 -8.39 5.14 32.85
N ARG A 27 -8.13 6.35 32.35
CA ARG A 27 -6.92 6.67 31.56
C ARG A 27 -6.10 7.83 32.12
N ASN A 28 -6.54 8.48 33.21
CA ASN A 28 -5.96 9.72 33.72
C ASN A 28 -5.81 10.81 32.65
N ALA A 29 -6.73 10.84 31.68
CA ALA A 29 -6.68 11.74 30.54
C ALA A 29 -8.06 12.33 30.22
N ILE A 30 -8.08 13.62 29.87
CA ILE A 30 -9.28 14.35 29.42
C ILE A 30 -9.42 14.26 27.89
N SER A 31 -8.31 14.07 27.17
CA SER A 31 -8.29 13.98 25.72
C SER A 31 -9.04 12.76 25.20
N ASN A 32 -9.56 12.88 23.98
CA ASN A 32 -10.12 11.73 23.27
C ASN A 32 -8.97 10.85 22.78
N GLY A 33 -9.15 9.53 22.83
CA GLY A 33 -8.22 8.59 22.21
C GLY A 33 -8.21 8.73 20.69
N SER A 34 -7.09 8.38 20.05
CA SER A 34 -7.02 8.30 18.60
C SER A 34 -8.02 7.26 18.09
N ARG A 35 -8.73 7.60 17.01
CA ARG A 35 -9.63 6.66 16.35
C ARG A 35 -8.79 5.75 15.45
N MET A 36 -9.00 4.44 15.52
CA MET A 36 -8.26 3.45 14.72
C MET A 36 -8.55 3.53 13.21
N GLY A 37 -9.58 4.27 12.80
CA GLY A 37 -10.02 4.34 11.41
C GLY A 37 -10.66 3.05 10.92
N ARG A 38 -10.93 2.98 9.61
CA ARG A 38 -11.53 1.80 8.98
C ARG A 38 -10.45 0.72 8.77
N PRO A 39 -10.69 -0.54 9.17
CA PRO A 39 -9.76 -1.62 8.89
C PRO A 39 -9.56 -1.80 7.39
N HIS A 40 -8.38 -2.29 7.06
CA HIS A 40 -8.02 -2.59 5.69
C HIS A 40 -8.78 -3.81 5.15
N SER A 41 -9.09 -3.80 3.85
CA SER A 41 -9.71 -4.94 3.17
C SER A 41 -8.76 -6.13 3.00
N THR A 42 -7.46 -5.93 3.22
CA THR A 42 -6.42 -6.96 3.08
C THR A 42 -5.79 -7.25 4.43
N SER A 43 -5.43 -8.52 4.65
CA SER A 43 -4.68 -8.93 5.83
C SER A 43 -3.18 -8.63 5.68
N VAL A 44 -2.47 -8.59 6.81
CA VAL A 44 -1.00 -8.42 6.82
C VAL A 44 -0.29 -9.54 6.02
N ARG A 45 -0.83 -10.76 6.05
CA ARG A 45 -0.29 -11.89 5.27
C ARG A 45 -0.45 -11.67 3.77
N GLN A 46 -1.60 -11.17 3.34
CA GLN A 46 -1.85 -10.83 1.94
C GLN A 46 -0.96 -9.68 1.47
N ASP A 47 -0.81 -8.63 2.28
CA ASP A 47 0.09 -7.51 1.97
C ASP A 47 1.55 -7.99 1.77
N LYS A 48 2.03 -8.90 2.63
CA LYS A 48 3.35 -9.53 2.47
C LYS A 48 3.43 -10.38 1.20
N ARG A 49 2.38 -11.12 0.84
CA ARG A 49 2.31 -11.92 -0.40
C ARG A 49 2.37 -11.03 -1.65
N ILE A 50 1.60 -9.93 -1.67
CA ILE A 50 1.62 -8.92 -2.73
C ILE A 50 3.05 -8.42 -2.98
N VAL A 51 3.74 -8.03 -1.91
CA VAL A 51 5.11 -7.52 -2.00
C VAL A 51 6.09 -8.60 -2.46
N ARG A 52 5.92 -9.85 -2.00
CA ARG A 52 6.76 -10.97 -2.41
C ARG A 52 6.65 -11.25 -3.90
N LEU A 53 5.43 -11.32 -4.45
CA LEU A 53 5.20 -11.55 -5.89
C LEU A 53 5.85 -10.47 -6.74
N SER A 54 5.64 -9.20 -6.39
CA SER A 54 6.27 -8.08 -7.11
C SER A 54 7.81 -8.04 -6.98
N LYS A 55 8.38 -8.58 -5.90
CA LYS A 55 9.84 -8.66 -5.74
C LYS A 55 10.42 -9.82 -6.55
N ALA A 56 9.70 -10.94 -6.61
CA ALA A 56 10.09 -12.12 -7.38
C ALA A 56 10.16 -11.78 -8.87
N ASP A 57 9.08 -11.20 -9.41
CA ASP A 57 9.03 -10.68 -10.77
C ASP A 57 8.62 -9.18 -10.76
N PRO A 58 9.59 -8.27 -10.95
CA PRO A 58 9.34 -6.83 -11.03
C PRO A 58 8.48 -6.38 -12.22
N THR A 59 8.26 -7.23 -13.23
CA THR A 59 7.48 -6.89 -14.42
C THR A 59 5.98 -7.13 -14.26
N LEU A 60 5.58 -7.92 -13.25
CA LEU A 60 4.18 -8.18 -12.94
C LEU A 60 3.41 -6.89 -12.66
N THR A 61 2.27 -6.75 -13.32
CA THR A 61 1.39 -5.60 -13.10
C THR A 61 0.53 -5.81 -11.86
N SER A 62 -0.08 -4.73 -11.38
CA SER A 62 -1.04 -4.84 -10.28
C SER A 62 -2.32 -5.57 -10.67
N VAL A 63 -2.59 -5.76 -11.97
CA VAL A 63 -3.71 -6.57 -12.44
C VAL A 63 -3.36 -8.04 -12.28
N ASP A 64 -2.18 -8.44 -12.75
CA ASP A 64 -1.70 -9.82 -12.67
C ASP A 64 -1.61 -10.30 -11.22
N ILE A 65 -1.01 -9.48 -10.34
CA ILE A 65 -0.92 -9.80 -8.90
C ILE A 65 -2.30 -9.88 -8.24
N ALA A 66 -3.25 -9.04 -8.66
CA ALA A 66 -4.61 -9.09 -8.12
C ALA A 66 -5.32 -10.38 -8.57
N ALA A 67 -5.20 -10.75 -9.84
CA ALA A 67 -5.76 -11.99 -10.38
C ALA A 67 -5.19 -13.20 -9.66
N GLU A 68 -3.87 -13.25 -9.45
CA GLU A 68 -3.21 -14.36 -8.76
C GLU A 68 -3.67 -14.50 -7.30
N ILE A 69 -3.82 -13.40 -6.57
CA ILE A 69 -4.29 -13.44 -5.17
C ILE A 69 -5.78 -13.78 -5.08
N ASN A 70 -6.60 -13.24 -5.98
CA ASN A 70 -8.02 -13.53 -6.00
C ASN A 70 -8.26 -15.01 -6.33
N ALA A 71 -7.47 -15.57 -7.26
CA ALA A 71 -7.50 -16.99 -7.59
C ALA A 71 -7.04 -17.88 -6.43
N SER A 72 -6.01 -17.48 -5.67
CA SER A 72 -5.50 -18.29 -4.55
C SER A 72 -6.37 -18.24 -3.31
N ASP A 73 -6.89 -17.05 -2.97
CA ASP A 73 -7.54 -16.79 -1.68
C ASP A 73 -9.07 -16.74 -1.79
N GLY A 74 -9.64 -16.84 -3.00
CA GLY A 74 -11.09 -16.65 -3.23
C GLY A 74 -11.58 -15.25 -2.86
N THR A 75 -10.69 -14.26 -2.90
CA THR A 75 -11.01 -12.86 -2.53
C THR A 75 -11.30 -12.01 -3.76
N ASN A 76 -11.87 -10.82 -3.57
CA ASN A 76 -12.09 -9.84 -4.63
C ASN A 76 -11.31 -8.55 -4.36
N ILE A 77 -9.98 -8.64 -4.43
CA ILE A 77 -9.08 -7.50 -4.27
C ILE A 77 -8.94 -6.79 -5.62
N SER A 78 -9.22 -5.49 -5.64
CA SER A 78 -9.01 -4.67 -6.83
C SER A 78 -7.53 -4.42 -7.13
N ARG A 79 -7.20 -4.23 -8.42
CA ARG A 79 -5.85 -3.76 -8.86
C ARG A 79 -5.38 -2.49 -8.13
N ARG A 80 -6.33 -1.62 -7.73
CA ARG A 80 -6.04 -0.34 -7.05
C ARG A 80 -5.64 -0.57 -5.60
N THR A 81 -6.22 -1.57 -4.93
CA THR A 81 -5.82 -2.01 -3.60
C THR A 81 -4.39 -2.56 -3.63
N VAL A 82 -4.10 -3.46 -4.58
CA VAL A 82 -2.74 -4.01 -4.78
C VAL A 82 -1.73 -2.90 -5.03
N ALA A 83 -2.02 -1.96 -5.94
CA ALA A 83 -1.14 -0.83 -6.21
C ALA A 83 -0.87 0.03 -4.96
N ARG A 84 -1.89 0.25 -4.11
CA ARG A 84 -1.72 0.99 -2.85
C ARG A 84 -0.78 0.26 -1.89
N ARG A 85 -0.87 -1.07 -1.79
CA ARG A 85 0.03 -1.90 -0.98
C ARG A 85 1.46 -1.88 -1.49
N LEU A 86 1.65 -2.01 -2.80
CA LEU A 86 2.97 -1.92 -3.41
C LEU A 86 3.59 -0.53 -3.20
N ASN A 87 2.82 0.54 -3.36
CA ASN A 87 3.29 1.89 -3.13
C ASN A 87 3.64 2.14 -1.66
N ALA A 88 2.85 1.63 -0.72
CA ALA A 88 3.15 1.70 0.72
C ALA A 88 4.46 0.96 1.06
N ALA A 89 4.79 -0.10 0.33
CA ALA A 89 6.06 -0.81 0.42
C ALA A 89 7.20 -0.17 -0.42
N GLY A 90 6.99 0.99 -1.04
CA GLY A 90 7.98 1.68 -1.87
C GLY A 90 8.18 1.09 -3.28
N LEU A 91 7.37 0.13 -3.70
CA LEU A 91 7.44 -0.52 -5.01
C LEU A 91 6.55 0.18 -6.03
N ILE A 92 7.09 1.27 -6.59
CA ILE A 92 6.37 2.12 -7.55
C ILE A 92 6.61 1.61 -8.97
N GLY A 93 5.55 1.56 -9.78
CA GLY A 93 5.68 1.28 -11.21
C GLY A 93 6.38 2.44 -11.90
N ARG A 94 7.53 2.18 -12.52
CA ARG A 94 8.33 3.20 -13.22
C ARG A 94 8.76 2.70 -14.59
N ARG A 95 9.07 3.63 -15.51
CA ARG A 95 9.66 3.29 -16.79
C ARG A 95 11.06 2.68 -16.58
N PRO A 96 11.35 1.49 -17.14
CA PRO A 96 12.69 0.90 -17.05
C PRO A 96 13.73 1.78 -17.75
N ALA A 97 15.00 1.64 -17.38
CA ALA A 97 16.06 2.32 -18.12
C ALA A 97 16.17 1.69 -19.53
N LYS A 98 16.24 2.53 -20.56
CA LYS A 98 16.59 2.10 -21.92
C LYS A 98 18.12 2.00 -21.99
N LYS A 99 18.67 0.92 -22.55
CA LYS A 99 20.06 0.92 -23.01
C LYS A 99 20.20 1.93 -24.17
N PRO A 100 21.33 2.64 -24.32
CA PRO A 100 21.55 3.48 -25.51
C PRO A 100 21.42 2.62 -26.78
N LEU A 101 20.78 3.18 -27.80
CA LEU A 101 20.55 2.50 -29.09
C LEU A 101 21.90 2.40 -29.82
N ILE A 102 22.56 1.23 -29.74
CA ILE A 102 23.75 0.95 -30.55
C ILE A 102 23.34 0.39 -31.93
N LYS A 103 22.09 -0.08 -32.08
CA LYS A 103 21.54 -0.55 -33.36
C LYS A 103 20.09 -0.09 -33.53
N PHE A 104 19.78 0.49 -34.69
CA PHE A 104 18.47 0.99 -35.07
C PHE A 104 17.55 -0.20 -35.36
N ASN A 105 16.73 -0.63 -34.40
CA ASN A 105 15.67 -1.61 -34.68
C ASN A 105 14.45 -0.88 -35.25
N LEU A 106 14.26 -1.02 -36.56
CA LEU A 106 13.26 -0.32 -37.37
C LEU A 106 11.80 -0.83 -37.19
N PHE A 107 11.58 -1.86 -36.35
CA PHE A 107 10.29 -2.57 -36.28
C PHE A 107 9.75 -2.88 -34.86
N ALA A 108 10.32 -2.33 -33.78
CA ALA A 108 9.90 -2.73 -32.44
C ALA A 108 8.63 -1.98 -31.96
N SER A 109 7.48 -2.67 -31.99
CA SER A 109 6.20 -2.29 -31.37
C SER A 109 6.19 -2.40 -29.84
N ASP A 110 7.35 -2.24 -29.20
CA ASP A 110 7.47 -2.46 -27.76
C ASP A 110 6.81 -1.34 -26.97
N GLY A 111 5.54 -1.55 -26.65
CA GLY A 111 4.80 -0.75 -25.68
C GLY A 111 5.59 -0.57 -24.38
N ILE A 112 5.45 0.60 -23.76
CA ILE A 112 6.14 0.92 -22.52
C ILE A 112 5.56 0.06 -21.39
N LYS A 113 6.20 -1.08 -21.10
CA LYS A 113 5.93 -1.86 -19.89
C LYS A 113 6.65 -1.24 -18.68
N TYR A 114 5.87 -0.94 -17.65
CA TYR A 114 6.38 -0.42 -16.38
C TYR A 114 6.97 -1.55 -15.55
N VAL A 115 7.97 -1.24 -14.73
CA VAL A 115 8.62 -2.18 -13.80
C VAL A 115 8.46 -1.65 -12.38
N ARG A 116 8.11 -2.53 -11.44
CA ARG A 116 8.00 -2.22 -10.02
C ARG A 116 9.39 -2.12 -9.39
N ARG A 117 9.81 -0.90 -9.01
CA ARG A 117 11.12 -0.68 -8.40
C ARG A 117 11.12 0.39 -7.30
N PRO A 118 11.99 0.25 -6.28
CA PRO A 118 12.29 1.33 -5.34
C PRO A 118 12.86 2.58 -6.02
N SER A 119 12.82 3.72 -5.32
CA SER A 119 13.57 4.92 -5.71
C SER A 119 15.08 4.64 -5.76
N GLY A 120 15.82 5.39 -6.60
CA GLY A 120 17.27 5.25 -6.74
C GLY A 120 17.76 4.00 -7.48
N LYS A 121 16.94 2.95 -7.64
CA LYS A 121 17.34 1.70 -8.32
C LYS A 121 17.10 1.73 -9.85
N ARG A 122 17.30 2.89 -10.50
CA ARG A 122 17.00 3.07 -11.94
C ARG A 122 17.84 2.19 -12.86
N TYR A 123 19.14 2.11 -12.58
CA TYR A 123 20.13 1.40 -13.38
C TYR A 123 20.43 -0.02 -12.88
N ASN A 124 19.73 -0.49 -11.85
CA ASN A 124 19.94 -1.84 -11.34
C ASN A 124 19.44 -2.86 -12.40
N PRO A 125 20.28 -3.80 -12.86
CA PRO A 125 19.94 -4.75 -13.92
C PRO A 125 18.63 -5.50 -13.66
N ARG A 126 18.31 -5.82 -12.40
CA ARG A 126 17.06 -6.49 -11.98
C ARG A 126 15.78 -5.75 -12.43
N TYR A 127 15.86 -4.43 -12.58
CA TYR A 127 14.73 -3.57 -12.96
C TYR A 127 14.87 -2.97 -14.37
N THR A 128 15.85 -3.46 -15.14
CA THR A 128 16.03 -3.09 -16.55
C THR A 128 15.49 -4.20 -17.44
N LYS A 129 15.02 -3.85 -18.64
CA LYS A 129 14.66 -4.86 -19.64
C LYS A 129 15.95 -5.35 -20.32
N PRO A 130 16.15 -6.68 -20.50
CA PRO A 130 17.16 -7.14 -21.43
C PRO A 130 16.79 -6.63 -22.83
N SER A 131 17.77 -6.06 -23.53
CA SER A 131 17.69 -5.83 -24.97
C SER A 131 17.54 -7.20 -25.62
N SER A 132 16.60 -7.37 -26.56
CA SER A 132 16.54 -8.57 -27.37
C SER A 132 17.92 -8.87 -27.97
N THR A 133 18.61 -9.82 -27.37
CA THR A 133 19.80 -10.47 -27.89
C THR A 133 19.55 -11.92 -27.56
N VAL A 134 19.15 -12.65 -28.62
CA VAL A 134 19.38 -14.08 -28.85
C VAL A 134 19.99 -14.82 -27.66
N GLU A 135 19.25 -15.77 -27.10
CA GLU A 135 19.83 -16.97 -26.47
C GLU A 135 18.74 -18.07 -26.36
N ASP A 136 18.89 -19.06 -27.25
CA ASP A 136 18.64 -20.50 -27.14
C ASP A 136 17.54 -21.03 -26.21
N ARG A 137 16.44 -21.49 -26.83
CA ARG A 137 16.05 -22.91 -26.95
C ARG A 137 15.09 -23.08 -28.13
#